data_AF-A0A8H4F264-F1
#
_entry.id   AF-A0A8H4F264-F1
#
_cell.length_a   1.000
_cell.length_b   1.000
_cell.length_c   1.000
_cell.angle_alpha   90.00
_cell.angle_beta   90.00
_cell.angle_gamma   90.00
#
_symmetry.space_group_name_H-M   'P 1'
#
loop_
_entity.id
_entity.type
_entity.pdbx_description
1 polymer ?
#
loop_
_entity_poly.entity_id
_entity_poly.type
_entity_poly.pdbx_seq_one_letter_code
_entity_poly.pdbx_strand_id
1 'polypeptide(L)'
;DEDKLVDGMGYDYWGFERVALEGLSGLSNASSDKVIDDATKQISTLISMMKRIASHHLNSDVQSFINTKVYGIQSVNSTIILSEVRFLVDDKYQYNEIRSAQVPTIHGERNRW
;
A
#
# COMPACT_ATOMS: atom_id res chain seq x y z
N ASP A 1 -10.17 -11.46 -13.23
CA ASP A 1 -10.86 -10.33 -12.59
C ASP A 1 -11.48 -10.81 -11.29
N GLU A 2 -10.63 -10.93 -10.27
CA GLU A 2 -11.06 -11.06 -8.88
C GLU A 2 -10.97 -9.66 -8.26
N ASP A 3 -11.99 -9.31 -7.50
CA ASP A 3 -12.30 -7.96 -7.04
C ASP A 3 -11.08 -7.24 -6.44
N LYS A 4 -10.93 -5.96 -6.78
CA LYS A 4 -9.92 -5.08 -6.17
C LYS A 4 -10.30 -4.85 -4.72
N LEU A 5 -9.73 -5.66 -3.82
CA LEU A 5 -9.93 -5.70 -2.37
C LEU A 5 -9.33 -4.49 -1.62
N VAL A 6 -9.34 -3.30 -2.20
CA VAL A 6 -8.81 -2.08 -1.56
C VAL A 6 -9.77 -0.90 -1.73
N ASP A 7 -9.80 -0.03 -0.72
CA ASP A 7 -10.69 1.14 -0.70
C ASP A 7 -10.39 2.15 -1.81
N GLY A 8 -9.15 2.18 -2.32
CA GLY A 8 -8.79 3.03 -3.45
C GLY A 8 -7.52 2.60 -4.16
N MET A 9 -7.38 3.07 -5.41
CA MET A 9 -6.17 2.83 -6.23
C MET A 9 -5.76 4.10 -6.98
N GLY A 10 -4.45 4.29 -7.10
CA GLY A 10 -3.81 5.32 -7.91
C GLY A 10 -2.95 4.72 -9.01
N TYR A 11 -2.94 5.38 -10.17
CA TYR A 11 -2.26 4.93 -11.38
C TYR A 11 -1.18 5.94 -11.79
N ASP A 12 -0.12 5.47 -12.44
CA ASP A 12 0.83 6.35 -13.12
C ASP A 12 0.30 6.84 -14.49
N TYR A 13 1.10 7.68 -15.16
CA TYR A 13 0.82 8.20 -16.49
C TYR A 13 0.58 7.10 -17.54
N TRP A 14 1.15 5.91 -17.35
CA TRP A 14 1.02 4.77 -18.26
C TRP A 14 -0.15 3.85 -17.89
N GLY A 15 -0.93 4.20 -16.87
CA GLY A 15 -2.07 3.41 -16.41
C GLY A 15 -1.69 2.21 -15.53
N PHE A 16 -0.44 2.12 -15.06
CA PHE A 16 -0.06 1.10 -14.08
C PHE A 16 -0.44 1.52 -12.67
N GLU A 17 -0.98 0.57 -11.92
CA GLU A 17 -1.32 0.73 -10.51
C GLU A 17 -0.03 0.96 -9.72
N ARG A 18 0.10 2.13 -9.09
CA ARG A 18 1.27 2.50 -8.27
C ARG A 18 0.95 2.71 -6.81
N VAL A 19 -0.31 3.00 -6.50
CA VAL A 19 -0.75 3.29 -5.14
C VAL A 19 -2.00 2.48 -4.83
N ALA A 20 -2.05 1.84 -3.66
CA ALA A 20 -3.26 1.27 -3.10
C ALA A 20 -3.58 1.94 -1.76
N LEU A 21 -4.85 2.25 -1.53
CA LEU A 21 -5.35 2.86 -0.31
C LEU A 21 -6.24 1.86 0.43
N GLU A 22 -5.96 1.69 1.72
CA GLU A 22 -6.76 0.86 2.62
C GLU A 22 -7.09 1.65 3.89
N GLY A 23 -8.38 1.91 4.10
CA GLY A 23 -8.91 2.55 5.28
C GLY A 23 -9.35 1.50 6.30
N LEU A 24 -8.68 1.45 7.44
CA LEU A 24 -9.16 0.62 8.53
C LEU A 24 -10.29 1.35 9.24
N SER A 25 -11.44 0.68 9.33
CA SER A 25 -12.57 1.13 10.14
C SER A 25 -12.24 0.96 11.64
N GLY A 26 -11.33 1.79 12.14
CA GLY A 26 -10.82 1.78 13.50
C GLY A 26 -11.38 2.92 14.35
N LEU A 27 -12.72 3.04 14.45
CA LEU A 27 -13.32 3.77 15.57
C LEU A 27 -13.67 2.76 16.67
N SER A 28 -12.81 2.77 17.69
CA SER A 28 -12.94 2.20 19.04
C SER A 28 -13.06 0.69 19.27
N ASN A 29 -13.36 -0.18 18.29
CA ASN A 29 -13.55 -1.63 18.55
C ASN A 29 -13.00 -2.59 17.46
N ALA A 30 -12.11 -2.13 16.58
CA ALA A 30 -11.50 -3.05 15.61
C ALA A 30 -10.68 -4.11 16.37
N SER A 31 -11.05 -5.38 16.24
CA SER A 31 -10.26 -6.48 16.80
C SER A 31 -8.88 -6.51 16.14
N SER A 32 -7.86 -6.97 16.86
CA SER A 32 -6.52 -7.19 16.31
C SER A 32 -6.56 -7.99 15.01
N ASP A 33 -7.47 -8.95 14.94
CA ASP A 33 -7.64 -9.83 13.78
C ASP A 33 -8.08 -9.06 12.55
N LYS A 34 -8.96 -8.05 12.70
CA LYS A 34 -9.41 -7.21 11.60
C LYS A 34 -8.28 -6.32 11.07
N VAL A 35 -7.47 -5.76 11.97
CA VAL A 35 -6.30 -4.95 11.60
C VAL A 35 -5.28 -5.80 10.84
N ILE A 36 -5.04 -7.04 11.29
CA ILE A 36 -4.13 -7.99 10.63
C ILE A 36 -4.67 -8.40 9.25
N ASP A 37 -5.96 -8.71 9.15
CA ASP A 37 -6.63 -9.07 7.89
C ASP A 37 -6.47 -7.96 6.85
N ASP A 38 -6.80 -6.73 7.21
CA ASP A 38 -6.74 -5.61 6.28
C ASP A 38 -5.29 -5.20 5.93
N ALA A 39 -4.34 -5.30 6.88
CA ALA A 39 -2.91 -5.14 6.56
C ALA A 39 -2.42 -6.24 5.58
N THR A 40 -2.88 -7.48 5.75
CA THR A 40 -2.56 -8.60 4.86
C THR A 40 -3.13 -8.37 3.47
N LYS A 41 -4.37 -7.87 3.37
CA LYS A 41 -4.97 -7.47 2.09
C LYS A 41 -4.16 -6.40 1.39
N GLN A 42 -3.74 -5.36 2.13
CA GLN A 42 -2.93 -4.30 1.54
C GLN A 42 -1.61 -4.85 0.98
N ILE A 43 -0.87 -5.65 1.75
CA ILE A 43 0.39 -6.28 1.29
C ILE A 43 0.14 -7.14 0.05
N SER A 44 -0.91 -7.96 0.07
CA SER A 44 -1.28 -8.84 -1.06
C SER A 44 -1.60 -8.03 -2.33
N THR A 45 -2.33 -6.92 -2.19
CA THR A 45 -2.63 -6.02 -3.29
C THR A 45 -1.37 -5.40 -3.87
N LEU A 46 -0.46 -4.90 -3.03
CA LEU A 46 0.81 -4.32 -3.49
C LEU A 46 1.67 -5.34 -4.23
N ILE A 47 1.77 -6.58 -3.73
CA ILE A 47 2.49 -7.66 -4.42
C ILE A 47 1.84 -7.96 -5.76
N SER A 48 0.51 -7.98 -5.84
CA SER A 48 -0.23 -8.23 -7.08
C SER A 48 -0.01 -7.12 -8.11
N MET A 49 0.02 -5.85 -7.68
CA MET A 49 0.39 -4.71 -8.53
C MET A 49 1.81 -4.86 -9.08
N MET A 50 2.79 -5.22 -8.23
CA MET A 50 4.16 -5.49 -8.67
C MET A 50 4.22 -6.62 -9.70
N LYS A 51 3.53 -7.73 -9.46
CA LYS A 51 3.44 -8.86 -10.40
C LYS A 51 2.86 -8.42 -11.74
N ARG A 52 1.82 -7.58 -11.73
CA ARG A 52 1.20 -7.04 -12.94
C ARG A 52 2.16 -6.14 -13.72
N ILE A 53 2.93 -5.29 -13.03
CA ILE A 53 3.97 -4.48 -13.67
C ILE A 53 5.04 -5.40 -14.28
N ALA A 54 5.48 -6.43 -13.56
CA ALA A 54 6.45 -7.42 -14.04
C ALA A 54 5.99 -8.08 -15.35
N SER A 55 4.73 -8.53 -15.38
CA SER A 55 4.17 -9.26 -16.52
C SER A 55 4.00 -8.41 -17.77
N HIS A 56 3.92 -7.09 -17.64
CA HIS A 56 3.91 -6.16 -18.78
C HIS A 56 5.30 -5.81 -19.28
N HIS A 57 6.33 -6.07 -18.48
CA HIS A 57 7.72 -5.74 -18.77
C HIS A 57 8.61 -6.99 -18.80
N LEU A 58 8.12 -8.09 -19.37
CA LEU A 58 8.85 -9.37 -19.48
C LEU A 58 10.20 -9.25 -20.22
N ASN A 59 10.34 -8.24 -21.09
CA ASN A 59 11.58 -7.97 -21.83
C ASN A 59 12.45 -6.87 -21.18
N SER A 60 12.06 -6.37 -19.99
CA SER A 60 12.84 -5.36 -19.27
C SER A 60 14.02 -5.98 -18.55
N ASP A 61 15.09 -5.20 -18.41
CA ASP A 61 16.25 -5.62 -17.63
C ASP A 61 15.88 -5.79 -16.15
N VAL A 62 16.43 -6.80 -15.50
CA VAL A 62 16.16 -7.14 -14.08
C VAL A 62 16.45 -5.94 -13.18
N GLN A 63 17.45 -5.12 -13.49
CA GLN A 63 17.77 -3.93 -12.71
C GLN A 63 16.65 -2.89 -12.76
N SER A 64 15.93 -2.78 -13.88
CA SER A 64 14.78 -1.89 -14.01
C SER A 64 13.63 -2.35 -13.11
N PHE A 65 13.45 -3.66 -12.97
CA PHE A 65 12.42 -4.22 -12.10
C PHE A 65 12.75 -4.08 -10.61
N ILE A 66 14.02 -4.23 -10.22
CA ILE A 66 14.48 -3.97 -8.83
C ILE A 66 14.26 -2.51 -8.41
N ASN A 67 14.41 -1.58 -9.34
CA ASN A 67 14.15 -0.15 -9.08
C ASN A 67 12.66 0.19 -9.04
N THR A 68 11.79 -0.73 -9.45
CA THR A 68 10.34 -0.51 -9.45
C THR A 68 9.77 -0.63 -8.05
N LYS A 69 8.90 0.32 -7.70
CA LYS A 69 8.20 0.37 -6.43
C LYS A 69 6.71 0.56 -6.65
N VAL A 70 5.93 0.02 -5.73
CA VAL A 70 4.52 0.37 -5.51
C VAL A 70 4.35 0.79 -4.06
N TYR A 71 3.34 1.62 -3.81
CA TYR A 71 3.12 2.25 -2.52
C TYR A 71 1.76 1.89 -1.95
N GLY A 72 1.73 1.63 -0.64
CA GLY A 72 0.50 1.46 0.13
C GLY A 72 0.28 2.68 1.00
N ILE A 73 -0.96 3.16 1.08
CA ILE A 73 -1.40 4.11 2.10
C ILE A 73 -2.42 3.39 2.97
N GLN A 74 -2.10 3.20 4.23
CA GLN A 74 -3.01 2.59 5.20
C GLN A 74 -3.42 3.61 6.24
N SER A 75 -4.69 3.67 6.60
CA SER A 75 -5.15 4.40 7.79
C SER A 75 -5.46 3.40 8.90
N VAL A 76 -4.70 3.40 10.00
CA VAL A 76 -4.93 2.61 11.22
C VAL A 76 -5.35 3.57 12.34
N ASN A 77 -6.63 3.55 12.75
CA ASN A 77 -7.16 4.49 13.75
C ASN A 77 -6.89 5.96 13.36
N SER A 78 -6.10 6.69 14.15
CA SER A 78 -5.64 8.07 13.87
C SER A 78 -4.30 8.13 13.14
N THR A 79 -3.76 7.02 12.65
CA THR A 79 -2.43 6.98 12.03
C THR A 79 -2.54 6.68 10.55
N ILE A 80 -1.95 7.51 9.71
CA ILE A 80 -1.72 7.19 8.30
C ILE A 80 -0.30 6.65 8.16
N ILE A 81 -0.16 5.51 7.49
CA ILE A 81 1.10 4.84 7.21
C ILE A 81 1.29 4.82 5.69
N LEU A 82 2.49 5.21 5.24
CA LEU A 82 2.96 5.04 3.88
C LEU A 82 3.95 3.87 3.87
N SER A 83 3.66 2.87 3.06
CA SER A 83 4.49 1.70 2.85
C SER A 83 4.93 1.57 1.40
N GLU A 84 5.98 0.81 1.16
CA GLU A 84 6.45 0.45 -0.17
C GLU A 84 6.66 -1.06 -0.30
N VAL A 85 6.39 -1.59 -1.49
CA VAL A 85 6.83 -2.92 -1.91
C VAL A 85 7.81 -2.77 -3.07
N ARG A 86 8.92 -3.50 -2.99
CA ARG A 86 9.92 -3.65 -4.05
C ARG A 86 10.23 -5.10 -4.31
N PHE A 87 10.70 -5.38 -5.52
CA PHE A 87 11.17 -6.69 -5.91
C PHE A 87 12.64 -6.90 -5.53
N LEU A 88 12.98 -8.12 -5.12
CA LEU A 88 14.35 -8.57 -4.83
C LEU A 88 14.79 -9.59 -5.89
N VAL A 89 16.10 -9.70 -6.11
CA VAL A 89 16.72 -10.60 -7.11
C VAL A 89 16.29 -12.07 -6.95
N ASP A 90 15.91 -12.49 -5.75
CA ASP A 90 15.58 -13.88 -5.40
C ASP A 90 14.08 -14.22 -5.56
N ASP A 91 13.35 -13.58 -6.48
CA ASP A 91 11.89 -13.68 -6.64
C ASP A 91 11.07 -13.35 -5.38
N LYS A 92 11.69 -12.60 -4.47
CA LYS A 92 11.08 -12.17 -3.20
C LYS A 92 10.59 -10.74 -3.29
N TYR A 93 9.60 -10.42 -2.45
CA TYR A 93 9.12 -9.06 -2.25
C TYR A 93 9.59 -8.57 -0.90
N GLN A 94 9.99 -7.31 -0.84
CA GLN A 94 10.23 -6.62 0.42
C GLN A 94 9.16 -5.57 0.64
N TYR A 95 8.44 -5.72 1.75
CA TYR A 95 7.52 -4.71 2.28
C TYR A 95 8.25 -3.88 3.34
N ASN A 96 8.15 -2.55 3.26
CA ASN A 96 8.69 -1.64 4.27
C ASN A 96 7.68 -0.52 4.56
N GLU A 97 7.49 -0.19 5.83
CA GLU A 97 6.87 1.07 6.23
C GLU A 97 7.92 2.19 6.13
N ILE A 98 7.64 3.22 5.33
CA ILE A 98 8.61 4.30 5.05
C ILE A 98 8.29 5.60 5.77
N ARG A 99 7.02 5.81 6.14
CA ARG A 99 6.59 6.97 6.92
C ARG A 99 5.28 6.68 7.64
N SER A 100 5.08 7.31 8.78
CA SER A 100 3.77 7.40 9.42
C SER A 100 3.50 8.82 9.90
N ALA A 101 2.22 9.17 10.03
CA ALA A 101 1.76 10.45 10.54
C ALA A 101 0.48 10.26 11.35
N GLN A 102 0.37 11.02 12.45
CA GLN A 102 -0.89 11.11 13.21
C GLN A 102 -1.81 12.14 12.57
N VAL A 103 -3.05 11.76 12.34
CA VAL A 103 -4.14 12.61 11.89
C VAL A 103 -4.82 13.20 13.13
N PRO A 104 -4.86 14.54 13.26
CA PRO A 104 -5.60 15.21 14.31
C PRO A 104 -7.08 14.81 14.36
N THR A 105 -7.50 14.15 15.44
CA THR A 105 -8.88 13.67 15.57
C THR A 105 -9.78 14.67 16.29
N ILE A 106 -9.23 15.56 17.13
CA ILE A 106 -9.98 16.60 17.84
C ILE A 106 -9.85 17.97 17.18
N HIS A 107 -10.90 18.78 17.29
CA HIS A 107 -11.01 20.08 16.61
C HIS A 107 -9.86 21.04 16.94
N GLY A 108 -9.41 21.08 18.20
CA GLY A 108 -8.33 21.97 18.64
C GLY A 108 -6.96 21.64 18.04
N GLU A 109 -6.74 20.41 17.58
CA GLU A 109 -5.48 19.99 16.94
C GLU A 109 -5.49 20.23 15.43
N ARG A 110 -6.66 20.24 14.79
CA ARG A 110 -6.82 20.42 13.34
C ARG A 110 -6.45 21.83 12.86
N ASN A 111 -6.56 22.84 13.72
CA ASN A 111 -6.36 24.25 13.35
C ASN A 111 -4.92 24.77 13.58
N ARG A 112 -3.94 23.88 13.83
CA ARG A 112 -2.55 24.26 14.19
C ARG A 112 -1.53 24.14 13.05
N TRP A 113 -1.99 23.96 11.81
CA TRP A 113 -1.14 23.67 10.64
C TRP A 113 -1.44 24.65 9.51
#